data_AF-A0A962QQB5-F1
#
_entry.id   AF-A0A962QQB5-F1
#
_cell.length_a   1.000
_cell.length_b   1.000
_cell.length_c   1.000
_cell.angle_alpha   90.00
_cell.angle_beta   90.00
_cell.angle_gamma   90.00
#
_symmetry.space_group_name_H-M   'P 1'
#
loop_
_entity.id
_entity.type
_entity.pdbx_description
1 polymer ?
#
loop_
_entity_poly.entity_id
_entity_poly.type
_entity_poly.pdbx_seq_one_letter_code
_entity_poly.pdbx_strand_id
1 'polypeptide(L)'
;MSARRPGSTEIQAALAAAEQLRADANDPQHIGLVLRYFFERSQALEALLQVTDRYLRFGMPEHELSQMRLLVGRLREPQLAADDSDEVDSTLPI
;
A
#
# COMPACT_ATOMS: atom_id res chain seq x y z
N MET A 1 -0.19 18.32 -17.32
CA MET A 1 -0.89 17.17 -17.91
C MET A 1 -1.87 16.64 -16.89
N SER A 2 -3.16 16.58 -17.20
CA SER A 2 -4.14 16.03 -16.25
C SER A 2 -4.06 14.50 -16.32
N ALA A 3 -3.47 13.88 -15.30
CA ALA A 3 -3.37 12.43 -15.23
C ALA A 3 -4.79 11.86 -15.05
N ARG A 4 -5.31 11.19 -16.08
CA ARG A 4 -6.55 10.44 -15.98
C ARG A 4 -6.34 9.30 -14.98
N ARG A 5 -7.25 9.15 -14.02
CA ARG A 5 -7.26 7.97 -13.14
C ARG A 5 -7.46 6.71 -14.01
N PRO A 6 -6.51 5.77 -14.02
CA PRO A 6 -6.67 4.53 -14.76
C PRO A 6 -7.85 3.72 -14.21
N GLY A 7 -8.52 3.00 -15.10
CA GLY A 7 -9.61 2.09 -14.73
C GLY A 7 -9.10 0.89 -13.92
N SER A 8 -10.00 0.20 -13.21
CA SER A 8 -9.63 -0.99 -12.42
C SER A 8 -8.96 -2.08 -13.25
N THR A 9 -9.41 -2.29 -14.49
CA THR A 9 -8.84 -3.24 -15.45
C THR A 9 -7.43 -2.84 -15.90
N GLU A 10 -7.19 -1.55 -16.12
CA GLU A 10 -5.88 -1.01 -16.51
C GLU A 10 -4.87 -1.15 -15.36
N ILE A 11 -5.31 -0.92 -14.12
CA ILE A 11 -4.50 -1.12 -12.92
C ILE A 11 -4.14 -2.59 -12.74
N GLN A 12 -5.08 -3.51 -12.93
CA GLN A 12 -4.82 -4.95 -12.83
C GLN A 12 -3.83 -5.43 -13.90
N ALA A 13 -3.97 -4.95 -15.14
CA ALA A 13 -3.05 -5.27 -16.22
C ALA A 13 -1.63 -4.76 -15.94
N ALA A 14 -1.51 -3.53 -15.41
CA ALA A 14 -0.22 -2.97 -15.01
C ALA A 14 0.43 -3.75 -13.86
N LEU A 15 -0.36 -4.22 -12.90
CA LEU A 15 0.14 -5.04 -11.79
C LEU A 15 0.63 -6.42 -12.27
N ALA A 16 -0.12 -7.05 -13.16
CA ALA A 16 0.28 -8.33 -13.76
C ALA A 16 1.59 -8.19 -14.55
N ALA A 17 1.74 -7.11 -15.33
CA ALA A 17 2.98 -6.82 -16.04
C ALA A 17 4.16 -6.57 -15.07
N ALA A 18 3.93 -5.85 -13.98
CA ALA A 18 4.90 -5.63 -12.91
C ALA A 18 5.35 -6.94 -12.23
N GLU A 19 4.42 -7.87 -11.99
CA GLU A 19 4.73 -9.18 -11.42
C GLU A 19 5.54 -10.05 -12.38
N GLN A 20 5.22 -10.01 -13.68
CA GLN A 20 5.97 -10.70 -14.72
C GLN A 20 7.42 -10.17 -14.83
N LEU A 21 7.60 -8.84 -14.86
CA LEU A 21 8.93 -8.22 -14.89
C LEU A 21 9.80 -8.65 -13.70
N ARG A 22 9.18 -8.81 -12.52
CA ARG A 22 9.87 -9.34 -11.33
C ARG A 22 10.25 -10.81 -11.48
N ALA A 23 9.34 -11.63 -12.02
CA ALA A 23 9.57 -13.07 -12.23
C ALA A 23 10.72 -13.32 -13.22
N ASP A 24 10.81 -12.49 -14.25
CA ASP A 24 11.85 -12.57 -15.29
C ASP A 24 13.20 -11.98 -14.84
N ALA A 25 13.33 -11.55 -13.57
CA ALA A 25 14.48 -10.83 -13.01
C ALA A 25 14.90 -9.58 -13.84
N ASN A 26 13.96 -9.06 -14.63
CA ASN A 26 14.15 -7.96 -15.56
C ASN A 26 13.36 -6.74 -15.08
N ASP A 27 13.45 -6.45 -13.78
CA ASP A 27 12.91 -5.26 -13.13
C ASP A 27 14.06 -4.30 -12.79
N PRO A 28 14.60 -3.56 -13.78
CA PRO A 28 15.84 -2.80 -13.63
C PRO A 28 15.76 -1.65 -12.61
N GLN A 29 14.59 -1.39 -12.02
CA GLN A 29 14.37 -0.26 -11.10
C GLN A 29 13.43 -0.60 -9.93
N HIS A 30 13.18 -1.89 -9.64
CA HIS A 30 12.20 -2.32 -8.63
C HIS A 30 10.79 -1.74 -8.81
N ILE A 31 10.44 -1.36 -10.06
CA ILE A 31 9.17 -0.71 -10.39
C ILE A 31 8.03 -1.65 -10.06
N GLY A 32 8.21 -2.96 -10.30
CA GLY A 32 7.16 -3.94 -10.02
C GLY A 32 6.86 -4.07 -8.53
N LEU A 33 7.90 -4.00 -7.68
CA LEU A 33 7.75 -4.00 -6.23
C LEU A 33 7.04 -2.74 -5.73
N VAL A 34 7.43 -1.57 -6.24
CA VAL A 34 6.85 -0.28 -5.85
C VAL A 34 5.39 -0.19 -6.29
N LEU A 35 5.06 -0.61 -7.52
CA LEU A 35 3.68 -0.64 -8.02
C LEU A 35 2.79 -1.57 -7.18
N ARG A 36 3.29 -2.74 -6.82
CA ARG A 36 2.57 -3.67 -5.94
C ARG A 36 2.31 -3.05 -4.56
N TYR A 37 3.33 -2.46 -3.95
CA TYR A 37 3.20 -1.78 -2.66
C TYR A 37 2.13 -0.68 -2.69
N PHE A 38 2.15 0.19 -3.72
CA PHE A 38 1.16 1.26 -3.84
C PHE A 38 -0.25 0.73 -4.08
N PHE A 39 -0.39 -0.35 -4.84
CA PHE A 39 -1.69 -0.97 -5.07
C PHE A 39 -2.28 -1.56 -3.78
N GLU A 40 -1.51 -2.36 -3.04
CA GLU A 40 -1.93 -2.95 -1.76
C GLU A 40 -2.27 -1.85 -0.74
N ARG A 41 -1.45 -0.81 -0.64
CA ARG A 41 -1.70 0.33 0.24
C ARG A 41 -2.97 1.08 -0.15
N SER A 42 -3.22 1.24 -1.44
CA SER A 42 -4.44 1.91 -1.94
C SER A 42 -5.70 1.11 -1.59
N GLN A 43 -5.67 -0.22 -1.70
CA GLN A 43 -6.79 -1.07 -1.29
C GLN A 43 -7.07 -0.96 0.22
N ALA A 44 -6.02 -0.97 1.04
CA ALA A 44 -6.16 -0.83 2.49
C ALA A 44 -6.75 0.53 2.90
N LEU A 45 -6.35 1.61 2.22
CA LEU A 45 -6.91 2.95 2.43
C LEU A 45 -8.38 3.03 2.00
N GLU A 46 -8.75 2.40 0.87
CA GLU A 46 -10.14 2.37 0.41
C GLU A 46 -11.03 1.58 1.38
N ALA A 47 -10.55 0.45 1.91
CA ALA A 47 -11.23 -0.30 2.96
C ALA A 47 -11.42 0.53 4.24
N LEU A 48 -10.38 1.26 4.67
CA LEU A 48 -10.47 2.15 5.84
C LEU A 48 -11.49 3.27 5.61
N LEU A 49 -11.52 3.85 4.41
CA LEU A 49 -12.48 4.89 4.05
C LEU A 49 -13.91 4.37 4.12
N GLN A 50 -14.18 3.15 3.63
CA GLN A 50 -15.52 2.54 3.71
C GLN A 50 -16.00 2.36 5.16
N VAL A 51 -15.13 1.88 6.05
CA VAL A 51 -15.46 1.74 7.49
C VAL A 51 -15.69 3.12 8.14
N THR A 52 -14.88 4.11 7.77
CA THR A 52 -15.00 5.48 8.30
C THR A 52 -16.26 6.19 7.81
N ASP A 53 -16.65 6.01 6.53
CA ASP A 53 -17.89 6.56 5.99
C ASP A 53 -19.11 5.94 6.67
N ARG A 54 -19.07 4.63 6.96
CA ARG A 54 -20.11 3.95 7.73
C ARG A 54 -20.23 4.51 9.15
N TYR A 55 -19.11 4.76 9.82
CA TYR A 55 -19.07 5.43 11.13
C TYR A 55 -19.73 6.82 11.09
N LEU A 56 -19.37 7.65 10.11
CA LEU A 56 -19.91 9.01 9.99
C LEU A 56 -21.43 9.03 9.76
N ARG A 57 -21.97 8.01 9.08
CA ARG A 57 -23.39 7.95 8.75
C ARG A 57 -24.27 7.36 9.85
N PHE A 58 -23.77 6.39 10.62
CA PHE A 58 -24.60 5.57 11.52
C PHE A 58 -24.10 5.48 12.96
N GLY A 59 -22.92 6.05 13.29
CA GLY A 59 -22.24 5.85 14.57
C GLY A 59 -21.45 4.53 14.62
N MET A 60 -20.55 4.35 15.61
CA MET A 60 -19.66 3.18 15.66
C MET A 60 -20.21 2.07 16.57
N PRO A 61 -20.66 0.94 16.04
CA PRO A 61 -20.70 -0.29 16.80
C PRO A 61 -19.26 -0.79 17.07
N GLU A 62 -19.07 -1.48 18.19
CA GLU A 62 -17.77 -1.93 18.70
C GLU A 62 -16.97 -2.79 17.68
N HIS A 63 -17.69 -3.50 16.81
CA HIS A 63 -17.10 -4.28 15.73
C HIS A 63 -16.39 -3.41 14.68
N GLU A 64 -17.02 -2.31 14.26
CA GLU A 64 -16.48 -1.41 13.22
C GLU A 64 -15.27 -0.61 13.75
N LEU A 65 -15.29 -0.23 15.04
CA LEU A 65 -14.14 0.36 15.73
C LEU A 65 -12.94 -0.60 15.72
N SER A 66 -13.18 -1.87 15.98
CA SER A 66 -12.15 -2.92 16.00
C SER A 66 -11.58 -3.16 14.60
N GLN A 67 -12.43 -3.19 13.57
CA GLN A 67 -11.99 -3.28 12.17
C GLN A 67 -11.12 -2.09 11.76
N MET A 68 -11.54 -0.87 12.10
CA MET A 68 -10.76 0.35 11.83
C MET A 68 -9.37 0.29 12.48
N ARG A 69 -9.28 -0.13 13.75
CA ARG A 69 -7.99 -0.26 14.46
C ARG A 69 -7.06 -1.27 13.79
N LEU A 70 -7.58 -2.41 13.33
CA LEU A 70 -6.79 -3.40 12.60
C LEU A 70 -6.28 -2.85 11.25
N LEU A 71 -7.14 -2.13 10.50
CA LEU A 71 -6.74 -1.51 9.24
C LEU A 71 -5.66 -0.44 9.44
N VAL A 72 -5.79 0.40 10.47
CA VAL A 72 -4.77 1.39 10.84
C VAL A 72 -3.46 0.72 11.25
N GLY A 73 -3.53 -0.38 12.01
CA GLY A 73 -2.34 -1.17 12.37
C GLY A 73 -1.60 -1.68 11.13
N ARG A 74 -2.31 -2.31 10.20
CA ARG A 74 -1.73 -2.81 8.93
C ARG A 74 -1.13 -1.73 8.05
N LEU A 75 -1.64 -0.50 8.11
CA LEU A 75 -1.07 0.62 7.37
C LEU A 75 0.23 1.18 7.99
N ARG A 76 0.43 0.97 9.30
CA ARG A 76 1.60 1.42 10.06
C ARG A 76 2.76 0.43 10.04
N GLU A 77 2.49 -0.88 10.04
CA GLU A 77 3.51 -1.94 9.99
C GLU A 77 4.53 -1.79 8.83
N PRO A 78 4.11 -1.51 7.58
CA PRO A 78 5.05 -1.33 6.46
C PRO A 78 5.92 -0.08 6.61
N GLN A 79 5.45 0.92 7.35
CA GLN A 79 6.17 2.18 7.58
C GLN A 79 7.26 2.00 8.63
N LEU A 80 6.99 1.20 9.68
CA LEU A 80 7.98 0.82 10.69
C LEU A 80 9.09 -0.06 10.12
N ALA A 81 8.75 -1.02 9.26
CA ALA A 81 9.74 -1.91 8.65
C ALA A 81 10.68 -1.21 7.64
N ALA A 82 10.24 -0.11 7.03
CA ALA A 82 11.07 0.71 6.14
C ALA A 82 12.03 1.62 6.93
N ASP A 83 11.57 2.24 8.02
CA ASP A 83 12.40 3.10 8.89
C ASP A 83 13.56 2.29 9.53
N ASP A 84 13.31 1.07 10.01
CA ASP A 84 14.34 0.20 10.58
C ASP A 84 15.42 -0.23 9.55
N SER A 85 15.11 -0.18 8.24
CA SER A 85 16.04 -0.59 7.19
C SER A 85 17.02 0.51 6.76
N ASP A 86 16.69 1.78 7.00
CA ASP A 86 17.54 2.93 6.66
C ASP A 86 18.60 3.24 7.75
N GLU A 87 18.53 2.62 8.93
CA GLU A 87 19.42 2.93 10.06
C GLU A 87 20.80 2.23 10.03
N VAL A 88 21.07 1.37 9.03
CA VAL A 88 22.25 0.46 9.06
C VAL A 88 23.48 0.97 8.28
N ASP A 89 23.40 2.06 7.49
CA ASP A 89 24.51 2.48 6.59
C ASP A 89 25.25 3.76 7.00
N SER A 90 25.34 4.07 8.30
CA SER A 90 26.08 5.25 8.79
C SER A 90 27.29 4.95 9.69
N THR A 91 27.75 3.69 9.73
CA THR A 91 29.00 3.31 10.42
C THR A 91 30.05 2.73 9.48
N LEU A 92 30.45 3.50 8.47
CA LEU A 92 31.76 3.34 7.82
C LEU A 92 32.70 4.42 8.36
N PRO A 93 33.78 4.05 9.10
CA PRO A 93 34.77 5.01 9.56
C PRO A 93 35.61 5.47 8.36
N ILE A 94 35.80 6.79 8.25
CA ILE A 94 36.79 7.43 7.36
C ILE A 94 38.17 7.29 7.99
#